data_AF-R8BKB9-F1
#
_entry.id   AF-R8BKB9-F1
#
_cell.length_a   1.000
_cell.length_b   1.000
_cell.length_c   1.000
_cell.angle_alpha   90.00
_cell.angle_beta   90.00
_cell.angle_gamma   90.00
#
_symmetry.space_group_name_H-M   'P 1'
#
loop_
_entity.id
_entity.type
_entity.pdbx_description
1 polymer ?
#
loop_
_entity_poly.entity_id
_entity_poly.type
_entity_poly.pdbx_seq_one_letter_code
_entity_poly.pdbx_strand_id
1 'polypeptide(L)'
;MVMELMEVDKEQAKECLRLWKEMSDVFVQIRDMEFIALDKYLQFRVVDAGCPWTMSLLCFSMDFKLTTDEEEKTASITSAAYDSWVLVNDYFSWEKEWSNYQANGSTGVIANSIFLFMRWYSMEKEDAKKRLRKEILAREDKYCSLKEDFLASGAATEKTRQWLELLDLVTAGNFAWSMTTARYRDGAEDAYPSLWLRCSDTSDSDDNESLARPISLNAADMADKVDVVLKDRRYLDLKEEYFTMVDGKTGSLFILLGELMRIEATKHKDLDASLLMKLVGRFFQARDDYKNLHCAEYAQKKGFAEDLGEGKISLPLIHALRSKSPRQGRLLSILQQRKTCNGLSLEVRKLALDEIKATGGLEYAKKTAIELQDSVSETLSMYENKVGEKNWLLRLAQKQLEIEA
;
A
#
# COMPACT_ATOMS: atom_id res chain seq x y z
N MET A 1 -14.77 8.43 1.23
CA MET A 1 -13.74 8.85 2.20
C MET A 1 -14.02 10.23 2.79
N VAL A 2 -13.84 11.35 2.10
CA VAL A 2 -14.05 12.71 2.67
C VAL A 2 -15.45 12.90 3.28
N MET A 3 -16.50 12.59 2.52
CA MET A 3 -17.90 12.70 3.00
C MET A 3 -18.18 11.75 4.16
N GLU A 4 -17.60 10.54 4.10
CA GLU A 4 -17.81 9.46 5.07
C GLU A 4 -17.14 9.77 6.41
N LEU A 5 -15.91 10.31 6.40
CA LEU A 5 -15.24 10.79 7.61
C LEU A 5 -16.07 11.91 8.28
N MET A 6 -16.56 12.85 7.46
CA MET A 6 -17.31 14.03 7.94
C MET A 6 -18.68 13.69 8.53
N GLU A 7 -19.27 12.56 8.13
CA GLU A 7 -20.53 12.05 8.68
C GLU A 7 -20.36 11.35 10.04
N VAL A 8 -19.20 10.74 10.28
CA VAL A 8 -18.90 10.02 11.54
C VAL A 8 -18.47 11.00 12.63
N ASP A 9 -17.41 11.77 12.39
CA ASP A 9 -16.96 12.85 13.27
C ASP A 9 -16.45 14.00 12.42
N LYS A 10 -17.28 15.04 12.31
CA LYS A 10 -16.99 16.21 11.47
C LYS A 10 -15.72 16.95 11.88
N GLU A 11 -15.40 17.02 13.16
CA GLU A 11 -14.26 17.81 13.63
C GLU A 11 -12.95 17.04 13.44
N GLN A 12 -12.90 15.75 13.82
CA GLN A 12 -11.72 14.92 13.57
C GLN A 12 -11.50 14.65 12.07
N ALA A 13 -12.57 14.53 11.29
CA ALA A 13 -12.49 14.41 9.84
C ALA A 13 -11.89 15.64 9.16
N LYS A 14 -12.30 16.85 9.57
CA LYS A 14 -11.70 18.09 9.06
C LYS A 14 -10.20 18.11 9.32
N GLU A 15 -9.77 17.65 10.49
CA GLU A 15 -8.36 17.60 10.85
C GLU A 15 -7.58 16.59 10.01
N CYS A 16 -8.12 15.37 9.83
CA CYS A 16 -7.56 14.38 8.90
C CYS A 16 -7.39 14.96 7.49
N LEU A 17 -8.39 15.71 7.00
CA LEU A 17 -8.37 16.32 5.67
C LEU A 17 -7.40 17.49 5.57
N ARG A 18 -7.27 18.30 6.62
CA ARG A 18 -6.30 19.39 6.71
C ARG A 18 -4.88 18.84 6.61
N LEU A 19 -4.56 17.83 7.41
CA LEU A 19 -3.26 17.17 7.42
C LEU A 19 -2.97 16.42 6.11
N TRP A 20 -4.00 15.83 5.50
CA TRP A 20 -3.85 15.21 4.18
C TRP A 20 -3.50 16.23 3.10
N LYS A 21 -4.14 17.40 3.14
CA LYS A 21 -3.84 18.51 2.22
C LYS A 21 -2.40 18.99 2.41
N GLU A 22 -1.96 19.20 3.66
CA GLU A 22 -0.59 19.60 3.96
C GLU A 22 0.44 18.60 3.43
N MET A 23 0.22 17.31 3.66
CA MET A 23 1.03 16.24 3.07
C MET A 23 1.05 16.32 1.53
N SER A 24 -0.11 16.55 0.89
CA SER A 24 -0.20 16.68 -0.56
C SER A 24 0.55 17.88 -1.13
N ASP A 25 0.54 19.01 -0.43
CA ASP A 25 1.22 20.24 -0.86
C ASP A 25 2.76 20.07 -0.77
N VAL A 26 3.23 19.28 0.19
CA VAL A 26 4.65 18.95 0.41
C VAL A 26 5.22 18.06 -0.71
N PHE A 27 4.45 17.10 -1.23
CA PHE A 27 4.89 16.24 -2.36
C PHE A 27 5.29 17.03 -3.62
N VAL A 28 4.72 18.23 -3.81
CA VAL A 28 4.99 19.08 -4.97
C VAL A 28 6.33 19.81 -4.84
N GLN A 29 6.82 20.07 -3.62
CA GLN A 29 7.95 20.97 -3.34
C GLN A 29 9.31 20.27 -3.26
N ILE A 30 9.33 18.95 -3.12
CA ILE A 30 10.55 18.17 -2.82
C ILE A 30 11.67 18.33 -3.86
N ARG A 31 11.31 18.68 -5.10
CA ARG A 31 12.24 18.85 -6.23
C ARG A 31 13.04 20.15 -6.15
N ASP A 32 12.54 21.14 -5.40
CA ASP A 32 13.10 22.49 -5.33
C ASP A 32 13.80 22.78 -3.99
N MET A 33 13.85 21.78 -3.08
CA MET A 33 14.38 21.97 -1.74
C MET A 33 15.81 21.44 -1.59
N GLU A 34 16.72 22.33 -1.17
CA GLU A 34 18.06 21.96 -0.72
C GLU A 34 18.08 21.88 0.82
N PHE A 35 18.33 20.68 1.33
CA PHE A 35 18.56 20.46 2.76
C PHE A 35 20.05 20.50 3.06
N ILE A 36 20.43 21.13 4.18
CA ILE A 36 21.83 21.25 4.63
C ILE A 36 22.13 20.49 5.92
N ALA A 37 21.09 19.95 6.58
CA ALA A 37 21.20 19.22 7.85
C ALA A 37 20.03 18.26 8.03
N LEU A 38 20.23 17.19 8.81
CA LEU A 38 19.24 16.16 9.05
C LEU A 38 17.96 16.71 9.70
N ASP A 39 18.08 17.56 10.72
CA ASP A 39 16.92 18.13 11.40
C ASP A 39 16.06 19.01 10.48
N LYS A 40 16.69 19.68 9.50
CA LYS A 40 15.96 20.47 8.50
C LYS A 40 15.25 19.58 7.49
N TYR A 41 15.85 18.45 7.15
CA TYR A 41 15.21 17.43 6.34
C TYR A 41 14.03 16.78 7.08
N LEU A 42 14.17 16.44 8.37
CA LEU A 42 13.11 15.80 9.16
C LEU A 42 11.87 16.67 9.30
N GLN A 43 12.02 17.99 9.49
CA GLN A 43 10.88 18.93 9.53
C GLN A 43 9.98 18.83 8.29
N PHE A 44 10.58 18.59 7.13
CA PHE A 44 9.86 18.37 5.89
C PHE A 44 9.39 16.92 5.77
N ARG A 45 10.31 15.97 6.01
CA ARG A 45 10.10 14.55 5.71
C ARG A 45 9.04 13.91 6.60
N VAL A 46 8.85 14.39 7.83
CA VAL A 46 7.77 13.95 8.71
C VAL A 46 6.39 14.20 8.09
N VAL A 47 6.21 15.34 7.41
CA VAL A 47 4.96 15.68 6.73
C VAL A 47 4.85 14.89 5.43
N ASP A 48 5.92 14.80 4.65
CA ASP A 48 5.99 14.03 3.39
C ASP A 48 5.74 12.52 3.58
N ALA A 49 6.27 11.93 4.65
CA ALA A 49 6.03 10.55 5.05
C ALA A 49 4.63 10.34 5.65
N GLY A 50 3.87 11.42 5.87
CA GLY A 50 2.49 11.38 6.34
C GLY A 50 2.33 11.05 7.83
N CYS A 51 3.37 11.19 8.66
CA CYS A 51 3.28 10.78 10.07
C CYS A 51 2.14 11.46 10.84
N PRO A 52 1.97 12.81 10.78
CA PRO A 52 0.86 13.48 11.46
C PRO A 52 -0.51 13.02 10.92
N TRP A 53 -0.62 12.81 9.61
CA TRP A 53 -1.85 12.34 8.98
C TRP A 53 -2.21 10.93 9.41
N THR A 54 -1.24 10.01 9.46
CA THR A 54 -1.45 8.64 9.94
C THR A 54 -1.92 8.61 11.38
N MET A 55 -1.32 9.41 12.27
CA MET A 55 -1.76 9.49 13.66
C MET A 55 -3.16 10.10 13.80
N SER A 56 -3.47 11.15 13.03
CA SER A 56 -4.82 11.72 13.02
C SER A 56 -5.88 10.71 12.56
N LEU A 57 -5.57 9.88 11.56
CA LEU A 57 -6.45 8.82 11.10
C LEU A 57 -6.63 7.71 12.15
N LEU A 58 -5.56 7.36 12.87
CA LEU A 58 -5.61 6.39 13.96
C LEU A 58 -6.46 6.90 15.12
N CYS A 59 -6.26 8.15 15.53
CA CYS A 59 -7.09 8.86 16.51
C CYS A 59 -8.56 8.84 16.12
N PHE A 60 -8.86 9.22 14.87
CA PHE A 60 -10.22 9.18 14.31
C PHE A 60 -10.82 7.77 14.42
N SER A 61 -10.06 6.73 14.09
CA SER A 61 -10.55 5.34 14.10
C SER A 61 -10.86 4.81 15.50
N MET A 62 -10.28 5.42 16.54
CA MET A 62 -10.41 5.02 17.94
C MET A 62 -11.31 5.96 18.75
N ASP A 63 -11.92 6.97 18.11
CA ASP A 63 -12.59 8.08 18.80
C ASP A 63 -11.72 8.70 19.91
N PHE A 64 -10.43 8.84 19.61
CA PHE A 64 -9.43 9.31 20.55
C PHE A 64 -8.99 10.73 20.21
N LYS A 65 -8.98 11.62 21.20
CA LYS A 65 -8.52 13.00 21.04
C LYS A 65 -7.85 13.51 22.29
N LEU A 66 -6.66 14.08 22.13
CA LEU A 66 -5.99 14.89 23.14
C LEU A 66 -6.57 16.31 23.17
N THR A 67 -6.53 16.93 24.34
CA THR A 67 -6.74 18.38 24.44
C THR A 67 -5.52 19.13 23.93
N THR A 68 -5.67 20.39 23.56
CA THR A 68 -4.55 21.23 23.09
C THR A 68 -3.40 21.30 24.10
N ASP A 69 -3.71 21.37 25.40
CA ASP A 69 -2.69 21.34 26.46
C ASP A 69 -1.96 19.98 26.53
N GLU A 70 -2.68 18.86 26.34
CA GLU A 70 -2.06 17.53 26.26
C GLU A 70 -1.22 17.33 25.00
N GLU A 71 -1.67 17.87 23.86
CA GLU A 71 -0.91 17.89 22.60
C GLU A 71 0.40 18.68 22.78
N GLU A 72 0.33 19.88 23.36
CA GLU A 72 1.51 20.72 23.63
C GLU A 72 2.51 20.02 24.57
N LYS A 73 2.01 19.38 25.63
CA LYS A 73 2.83 18.64 26.60
C LYS A 73 3.52 17.41 26.00
N THR A 74 2.88 16.76 25.04
CA THR A 74 3.40 15.54 24.39
C THR A 74 4.11 15.83 23.07
N ALA A 75 4.06 17.06 22.55
CA ALA A 75 4.57 17.43 21.23
C ALA A 75 6.03 17.05 20.98
N SER A 76 6.91 17.26 21.98
CA SER A 76 8.33 16.92 21.86
C SER A 76 8.57 15.41 21.75
N ILE A 77 7.78 14.61 22.47
CA ILE A 77 7.83 13.15 22.47
C ILE A 77 7.29 12.62 21.14
N THR A 78 6.12 13.14 20.71
CA THR A 78 5.51 12.83 19.42
C THR A 78 6.45 13.12 18.25
N SER A 79 7.10 14.29 18.26
CA SER A 79 8.07 14.66 17.22
C SER A 79 9.27 13.70 17.20
N ALA A 80 9.76 13.25 18.37
CA ALA A 80 10.86 12.30 18.44
C ALA A 80 10.47 10.92 17.89
N ALA A 81 9.23 10.48 18.12
CA ALA A 81 8.71 9.25 17.53
C ALA A 81 8.65 9.35 16.00
N TYR A 82 8.11 10.45 15.46
CA TYR A 82 8.00 10.66 14.01
C TYR A 82 9.38 10.69 13.33
N ASP A 83 10.36 11.36 13.94
CA ASP A 83 11.74 11.33 13.45
C ASP A 83 12.24 9.89 13.31
N SER A 84 12.02 9.05 14.32
CA SER A 84 12.41 7.63 14.27
C SER A 84 11.71 6.89 13.12
N TRP A 85 10.40 7.10 12.94
CA TRP A 85 9.63 6.40 11.91
C TRP A 85 10.12 6.71 10.50
N VAL A 86 10.40 7.98 10.26
CA VAL A 86 10.97 8.48 9.00
C VAL A 86 12.34 7.85 8.74
N LEU A 87 13.24 7.88 9.71
CA LEU A 87 14.60 7.36 9.51
C LEU A 87 14.60 5.83 9.31
N VAL A 88 13.70 5.11 9.99
CA VAL A 88 13.47 3.68 9.77
C VAL A 88 12.97 3.43 8.35
N ASN A 89 12.00 4.24 7.88
CA ASN A 89 11.51 4.17 6.51
C ASN A 89 12.65 4.36 5.51
N ASP A 90 13.39 5.47 5.61
CA ASP A 90 14.51 5.80 4.74
C ASP A 90 15.57 4.68 4.70
N TYR A 91 15.84 4.04 5.84
CA TYR A 91 16.83 2.98 5.94
C TYR A 91 16.44 1.71 5.18
N PHE A 92 15.18 1.27 5.33
CA PHE A 92 14.69 0.06 4.69
C PHE A 92 14.23 0.29 3.25
N SER A 93 13.68 1.47 2.92
CA SER A 93 13.18 1.78 1.58
C SER A 93 14.30 2.15 0.58
N TRP A 94 15.52 2.37 1.05
CA TRP A 94 16.64 2.89 0.26
C TRP A 94 16.86 2.17 -1.06
N GLU A 95 17.01 0.85 -1.03
CA GLU A 95 17.28 0.03 -2.22
C GLU A 95 16.21 0.22 -3.31
N LYS A 96 14.95 0.24 -2.89
CA LYS A 96 13.81 0.51 -3.77
C LYS A 96 13.84 1.95 -4.32
N GLU A 97 14.07 2.94 -3.47
CA GLU A 97 14.08 4.35 -3.86
C GLU A 97 15.24 4.69 -4.79
N TRP A 98 16.42 4.11 -4.53
CA TRP A 98 17.58 4.20 -5.40
C TRP A 98 17.32 3.58 -6.77
N SER A 99 16.73 2.39 -6.81
CA SER A 99 16.33 1.74 -8.06
C SER A 99 15.34 2.60 -8.86
N ASN A 100 14.35 3.20 -8.20
CA ASN A 100 13.41 4.13 -8.82
C ASN A 100 14.10 5.41 -9.34
N TYR A 101 15.07 5.94 -8.59
CA TYR A 101 15.84 7.10 -9.00
C TYR A 101 16.67 6.82 -10.26
N GLN A 102 17.36 5.68 -10.29
CA GLN A 102 18.09 5.22 -11.46
C GLN A 102 17.17 5.03 -12.66
N ALA A 103 16.01 4.41 -12.44
CA ALA A 103 15.00 4.17 -13.48
C ALA A 103 14.46 5.46 -14.11
N ASN A 104 14.36 6.53 -13.33
CA ASN A 104 13.91 7.86 -13.76
C ASN A 104 15.06 8.76 -14.28
N GLY A 105 16.14 8.16 -14.78
CA GLY A 105 17.25 8.86 -15.42
C GLY A 105 18.22 9.55 -14.44
N SER A 106 18.17 9.22 -13.15
CA SER A 106 19.09 9.76 -12.13
C SER A 106 19.13 11.29 -12.06
N THR A 107 17.97 11.93 -12.20
CA THR A 107 17.84 13.39 -12.13
C THR A 107 17.14 13.82 -10.85
N GLY A 108 17.63 14.90 -10.23
CA GLY A 108 17.06 15.46 -9.01
C GLY A 108 17.58 14.85 -7.72
N VAL A 109 16.80 15.01 -6.64
CA VAL A 109 17.13 14.59 -5.27
C VAL A 109 16.19 13.45 -4.85
N ILE A 110 16.75 12.42 -4.23
CA ILE A 110 15.95 11.42 -3.50
C ILE A 110 15.69 11.98 -2.11
N ALA A 111 14.44 12.05 -1.70
CA ALA A 111 14.06 12.43 -0.35
C ALA A 111 14.30 11.30 0.64
N ASN A 112 15.57 10.97 0.83
CA ASN A 112 16.03 9.90 1.69
C ASN A 112 17.31 10.34 2.40
N SER A 113 17.39 10.12 3.71
CA SER A 113 18.53 10.48 4.54
C SER A 113 19.85 9.88 4.07
N ILE A 114 19.85 8.67 3.49
CA ILE A 114 21.07 8.03 2.94
C ILE A 114 21.60 8.85 1.75
N PHE A 115 20.72 9.23 0.81
CA PHE A 115 21.10 10.08 -0.32
C PHE A 115 21.68 11.40 0.15
N LEU A 116 21.05 12.03 1.14
CA LEU A 116 21.50 13.30 1.69
C LEU A 116 22.84 13.17 2.40
N PHE A 117 23.07 12.11 3.19
CA PHE A 117 24.37 11.86 3.80
C PHE A 117 25.47 11.64 2.78
N MET A 118 25.20 10.87 1.72
CA MET A 118 26.13 10.69 0.61
C MET A 118 26.53 12.05 0.01
N ARG A 119 25.57 12.96 -0.20
CA ARG A 119 25.85 14.30 -0.76
C ARG A 119 26.55 15.23 0.23
N TRP A 120 26.08 15.34 1.46
CA TRP A 120 26.61 16.27 2.46
C TRP A 120 28.04 15.93 2.87
N TYR A 121 28.35 14.64 2.96
CA TYR A 121 29.62 14.18 3.52
C TYR A 121 30.51 13.47 2.49
N SER A 122 30.08 13.40 1.22
CA SER A 122 30.81 12.68 0.16
C SER A 122 31.16 11.24 0.57
N MET A 123 30.21 10.55 1.19
CA MET A 123 30.41 9.20 1.73
C MET A 123 29.76 8.14 0.85
N GLU A 124 30.32 6.94 0.90
CA GLU A 124 29.78 5.75 0.23
C GLU A 124 28.47 5.28 0.88
N LYS A 125 27.63 4.60 0.09
CA LYS A 125 26.32 4.09 0.52
C LYS A 125 26.38 3.34 1.85
N GLU A 126 27.33 2.43 2.01
CA GLU A 126 27.42 1.60 3.22
C GLU A 126 27.73 2.41 4.48
N ASP A 127 28.56 3.46 4.36
CA ASP A 127 28.86 4.32 5.49
C ASP A 127 27.71 5.28 5.80
N ALA A 128 26.97 5.73 4.77
CA ALA A 128 25.72 6.45 4.95
C ALA A 128 24.64 5.61 5.66
N LYS A 129 24.49 4.33 5.32
CA LYS A 129 23.59 3.40 6.03
C LYS A 129 24.00 3.20 7.48
N LYS A 130 25.30 2.99 7.75
CA LYS A 130 25.81 2.89 9.14
C LYS A 130 25.55 4.17 9.94
N ARG A 131 25.71 5.33 9.31
CA ARG A 131 25.43 6.62 9.94
C ARG A 131 23.93 6.77 10.24
N LEU A 132 23.07 6.48 9.27
CA LEU A 132 21.61 6.49 9.49
C LEU A 132 21.19 5.55 10.62
N ARG A 133 21.79 4.36 10.71
CA ARG A 133 21.55 3.45 11.83
C ARG A 133 21.89 4.06 13.19
N LYS A 134 22.99 4.81 13.29
CA LYS A 134 23.34 5.54 14.53
C LYS A 134 22.33 6.64 14.84
N GLU A 135 21.85 7.36 13.83
CA GLU A 135 20.81 8.38 14.01
C GLU A 135 19.47 7.78 14.44
N ILE A 136 19.06 6.61 13.90
CA ILE A 136 17.86 5.89 14.35
C ILE A 136 17.97 5.58 15.85
N LEU A 137 19.07 4.95 16.27
CA LEU A 137 19.29 4.62 17.69
C LEU A 137 19.27 5.88 18.57
N ALA A 138 19.90 6.97 18.13
CA ALA A 138 19.90 8.23 18.86
C ALA A 138 18.49 8.85 18.98
N ARG A 139 17.64 8.71 17.95
CA ARG A 139 16.24 9.19 18.00
C ARG A 139 15.36 8.31 18.86
N GLU A 140 15.57 6.99 18.84
CA GLU A 140 14.90 6.07 19.75
C GLU A 140 15.26 6.35 21.21
N ASP A 141 16.55 6.52 21.53
CA ASP A 141 17.01 6.88 22.87
C ASP A 141 16.41 8.21 23.34
N LYS A 142 16.35 9.21 22.44
CA LYS A 142 15.71 10.51 22.71
C LYS A 142 14.22 10.36 22.98
N TYR A 143 13.50 9.58 22.17
CA TYR A 143 12.08 9.30 22.36
C TYR A 143 11.82 8.63 23.71
N CYS A 144 12.57 7.58 24.04
CA CYS A 144 12.48 6.87 25.32
C CYS A 144 12.76 7.79 26.50
N SER A 145 13.84 8.58 26.44
CA SER A 145 14.22 9.51 27.52
C SER A 145 13.14 10.57 27.74
N LEU A 146 12.64 11.21 26.68
CA LEU A 146 11.58 12.21 26.80
C LEU A 146 10.28 11.62 27.36
N LYS A 147 9.94 10.37 26.97
CA LYS A 147 8.78 9.65 27.49
C LYS A 147 8.94 9.34 28.98
N GLU A 148 10.10 8.83 29.39
CA GLU A 148 10.41 8.52 30.80
C GLU A 148 10.36 9.78 31.67
N ASP A 149 11.01 10.86 31.23
CA ASP A 149 11.00 12.15 31.93
C ASP A 149 9.58 12.70 32.09
N PHE A 150 8.76 12.62 31.04
CA PHE A 150 7.37 13.06 31.08
C PHE A 150 6.53 12.24 32.05
N LEU A 151 6.66 10.91 32.04
CA LEU A 151 5.97 10.04 32.98
C LEU A 151 6.42 10.27 34.42
N ALA A 152 7.73 10.49 34.64
CA ALA A 152 8.31 10.77 35.96
C ALA A 152 7.92 12.14 36.52
N SER A 153 7.65 13.13 35.65
CA SER A 153 7.26 14.48 36.06
C SER A 153 5.92 14.55 36.81
N GLY A 154 5.09 13.50 36.71
CA GLY A 154 3.73 13.48 37.25
C GLY A 154 2.72 14.28 36.42
N ALA A 155 3.12 14.88 35.29
CA ALA A 155 2.23 15.62 34.39
C ALA A 155 1.32 14.71 33.53
N ALA A 156 1.55 13.40 33.52
CA ALA A 156 0.83 12.46 32.68
C ALA A 156 -0.63 12.23 33.16
N THR A 157 -1.58 12.61 32.30
CA THR A 157 -3.00 12.21 32.38
C THR A 157 -3.19 10.80 31.81
N GLU A 158 -4.35 10.19 32.09
CA GLU A 158 -4.71 8.90 31.48
C GLU A 158 -4.66 8.93 29.96
N LYS A 159 -5.21 9.98 29.34
CA LYS A 159 -5.17 10.15 27.89
C LYS A 159 -3.76 10.29 27.34
N THR A 160 -2.89 11.03 28.03
CA THR A 160 -1.48 11.13 27.58
C THR A 160 -0.74 9.81 27.72
N ARG A 161 -1.08 8.95 28.70
CA ARG A 161 -0.50 7.59 28.77
C ARG A 161 -0.94 6.74 27.58
N GLN A 162 -2.23 6.74 27.27
CA GLN A 162 -2.78 6.04 26.09
C GLN A 162 -2.14 6.53 24.79
N TRP A 163 -1.90 7.84 24.66
CA TRP A 163 -1.19 8.41 23.52
C TRP A 163 0.25 7.88 23.39
N LEU A 164 0.99 7.81 24.51
CA LEU A 164 2.36 7.29 24.53
C LEU A 164 2.41 5.79 24.20
N GLU A 165 1.45 5.01 24.68
CA GLU A 165 1.29 3.59 24.30
C GLU A 165 1.00 3.44 22.80
N LEU A 166 0.17 4.33 22.25
CA LEU A 166 -0.11 4.34 20.81
C LEU A 166 1.16 4.64 20.01
N LEU A 167 1.96 5.61 20.44
CA LEU A 167 3.26 5.90 19.82
C LEU A 167 4.22 4.71 19.91
N ASP A 168 4.26 3.98 21.03
CA ASP A 168 5.07 2.78 21.18
C ASP A 168 4.66 1.69 20.17
N LEU A 169 3.35 1.43 20.06
CA LEU A 169 2.80 0.44 19.13
C LEU A 169 3.09 0.80 17.67
N VAL A 170 2.92 2.06 17.28
CA VAL A 170 3.20 2.51 15.91
C VAL A 170 4.70 2.47 15.63
N THR A 171 5.55 2.86 16.58
CA THR A 171 7.01 2.78 16.44
C THR A 171 7.47 1.34 16.21
N ALA A 172 7.05 0.42 17.06
CA ALA A 172 7.38 -1.00 16.96
C ALA A 172 6.81 -1.62 15.68
N GLY A 173 5.56 -1.29 15.35
CA GLY A 173 4.87 -1.77 14.15
C GLY A 173 5.56 -1.30 12.87
N ASN A 174 5.94 -0.02 12.79
CA ASN A 174 6.66 0.53 11.64
C ASN A 174 8.01 -0.16 11.43
N PHE A 175 8.76 -0.41 12.51
CA PHE A 175 10.04 -1.10 12.44
C PHE A 175 9.88 -2.56 12.00
N ALA A 176 9.00 -3.31 12.66
CA ALA A 176 8.74 -4.71 12.34
C ALA A 176 8.23 -4.89 10.90
N TRP A 177 7.30 -4.03 10.47
CA TRP A 177 6.79 -4.04 9.10
C TRP A 177 7.88 -3.65 8.10
N SER A 178 8.67 -2.61 8.35
CA SER A 178 9.73 -2.18 7.43
C SER A 178 10.82 -3.25 7.25
N MET A 179 11.16 -3.98 8.31
CA MET A 179 12.11 -5.09 8.24
C MET A 179 11.59 -6.28 7.42
N THR A 180 10.29 -6.54 7.48
CA THR A 180 9.70 -7.77 6.96
C THR A 180 8.93 -7.59 5.65
N THR A 181 8.57 -6.37 5.29
CA THR A 181 7.77 -6.10 4.11
C THR A 181 8.52 -6.47 2.82
N ALA A 182 7.83 -7.13 1.89
CA ALA A 182 8.33 -7.36 0.54
C ALA A 182 8.47 -6.04 -0.26
N ARG A 183 7.87 -4.95 0.20
CA ARG A 183 7.99 -3.62 -0.44
C ARG A 183 9.44 -3.13 -0.51
N TYR A 184 10.30 -3.54 0.42
CA TYR A 184 11.63 -2.93 0.65
C TYR A 184 12.82 -3.84 0.35
N ARG A 185 12.62 -5.15 0.17
CA ARG A 185 13.73 -6.09 0.00
C ARG A 185 14.04 -6.35 -1.47
N ASP A 186 15.22 -5.91 -1.91
CA ASP A 186 15.78 -6.27 -3.23
C ASP A 186 16.10 -7.76 -3.28
N GLY A 187 15.56 -8.46 -4.29
CA GLY A 187 15.82 -9.88 -4.51
C GLY A 187 15.31 -10.82 -3.41
N ALA A 188 14.53 -10.33 -2.43
CA ALA A 188 13.69 -11.24 -1.65
C ALA A 188 12.85 -12.05 -2.63
N GLU A 189 12.63 -13.33 -2.33
CA GLU A 189 11.45 -14.01 -2.88
C GLU A 189 10.33 -13.01 -2.77
N ASP A 190 9.69 -12.66 -3.90
CA ASP A 190 8.43 -11.94 -3.84
C ASP A 190 7.66 -12.61 -2.70
N ALA A 191 7.00 -11.85 -1.83
CA ALA A 191 6.19 -12.49 -0.78
C ALA A 191 5.18 -13.51 -1.38
N TYR A 192 5.06 -13.52 -2.72
CA TYR A 192 4.26 -14.41 -3.54
C TYR A 192 5.01 -14.88 -4.83
N PRO A 193 6.04 -15.75 -4.72
CA PRO A 193 6.83 -16.22 -5.88
C PRO A 193 5.99 -16.93 -6.95
N SER A 194 4.87 -17.53 -6.53
CA SER A 194 3.92 -18.26 -7.40
C SER A 194 3.25 -17.39 -8.46
N LEU A 195 3.13 -16.07 -8.22
CA LEU A 195 2.55 -15.12 -9.17
C LEU A 195 3.50 -14.81 -10.34
N TRP A 196 4.82 -14.90 -10.14
CA TRP A 196 5.82 -14.52 -11.15
C TRP A 196 6.57 -15.70 -11.76
N LEU A 197 6.87 -16.77 -11.00
CA LEU A 197 7.53 -17.96 -11.55
C LEU A 197 6.74 -18.56 -12.72
N ARG A 198 5.40 -18.44 -12.71
CA ARG A 198 4.52 -18.92 -13.79
C ARG A 198 4.55 -18.06 -15.08
N CYS A 199 5.27 -16.93 -15.08
CA CYS A 199 5.47 -16.09 -16.27
C CYS A 199 6.94 -16.03 -16.76
N SER A 200 7.90 -16.54 -15.99
CA SER A 200 9.34 -16.41 -16.29
C SER A 200 10.04 -17.69 -16.74
N ASP A 201 9.40 -18.87 -16.71
CA ASP A 201 10.01 -20.14 -17.15
C ASP A 201 10.17 -20.28 -18.68
N THR A 202 10.60 -19.23 -19.36
CA THR A 202 11.02 -19.30 -20.78
C THR A 202 12.44 -18.81 -21.02
N SER A 203 13.29 -18.70 -19.99
CA SER A 203 14.72 -18.49 -20.21
C SER A 203 15.53 -19.57 -19.51
N ASP A 204 15.79 -20.65 -20.23
CA ASP A 204 17.16 -21.14 -20.41
C ASP A 204 17.22 -22.22 -21.49
N SER A 205 17.74 -21.85 -22.66
CA SER A 205 18.91 -22.46 -23.28
C SER A 205 19.07 -21.90 -24.71
N ASP A 206 20.32 -21.55 -25.01
CA ASP A 206 20.93 -21.32 -26.33
C ASP A 206 20.01 -21.16 -27.54
N ASP A 207 20.06 -19.98 -28.18
CA ASP A 207 20.52 -19.91 -29.58
C ASP A 207 20.52 -18.46 -30.06
N ASN A 208 21.73 -17.95 -30.32
CA ASN A 208 21.99 -16.64 -30.90
C ASN A 208 21.70 -16.62 -32.43
N GLU A 209 20.66 -17.32 -32.90
CA GLU A 209 20.38 -17.53 -34.33
C GLU A 209 18.96 -17.11 -34.77
N SER A 210 18.17 -16.47 -33.90
CA SER A 210 16.76 -16.17 -34.18
C SER A 210 16.48 -14.87 -34.96
N LEU A 211 17.49 -14.07 -35.32
CA LEU A 211 17.29 -12.79 -36.01
C LEU A 211 17.12 -12.92 -37.54
N ALA A 212 17.19 -14.13 -38.11
CA ALA A 212 17.21 -14.35 -39.55
C ALA A 212 15.94 -14.97 -40.16
N ARG A 213 14.88 -15.24 -39.39
CA ARG A 213 13.65 -15.90 -39.92
C ARG A 213 12.44 -14.97 -39.97
N PRO A 214 11.52 -15.13 -40.95
CA PRO A 214 10.32 -14.30 -41.08
C PRO A 214 9.41 -14.39 -39.84
N ILE A 215 8.91 -13.24 -39.39
CA ILE A 215 8.08 -13.04 -38.18
C ILE A 215 6.85 -13.97 -38.12
N SER A 216 6.30 -14.37 -39.26
CA SER A 216 5.13 -15.25 -39.35
C SER A 216 5.39 -16.68 -38.90
N LEU A 217 6.62 -17.19 -38.99
CA LEU A 217 6.99 -18.54 -38.54
C LEU A 217 7.29 -18.57 -37.03
N ASN A 218 7.85 -17.49 -36.46
CA ASN A 218 8.08 -17.38 -35.02
C ASN A 218 6.77 -17.29 -34.21
N ALA A 219 5.71 -16.72 -34.79
CA ALA A 219 4.40 -16.63 -34.15
C ALA A 219 3.67 -17.98 -34.06
N ALA A 220 3.88 -18.87 -35.04
CA ALA A 220 3.28 -20.20 -35.05
C ALA A 220 3.97 -21.16 -34.07
N ASP A 221 5.30 -21.17 -34.02
CA ASP A 221 6.07 -21.98 -33.05
C ASP A 221 5.85 -21.52 -31.60
N MET A 222 5.65 -20.22 -31.35
CA MET A 222 5.24 -19.73 -30.04
C MET A 222 3.81 -20.17 -29.68
N ALA A 223 2.88 -20.17 -30.64
CA ALA A 223 1.51 -20.60 -30.40
C ALA A 223 1.44 -22.10 -30.06
N ASP A 224 2.21 -22.95 -30.76
CA ASP A 224 2.25 -24.40 -30.52
C ASP A 224 2.95 -24.77 -29.20
N LYS A 225 4.03 -24.05 -28.84
CA LYS A 225 4.70 -24.23 -27.53
C LYS A 225 3.85 -23.73 -26.37
N VAL A 226 3.09 -22.65 -26.58
CA VAL A 226 2.08 -22.17 -25.64
C VAL A 226 0.95 -23.21 -25.51
N ASP A 227 0.50 -23.85 -26.60
CA ASP A 227 -0.57 -24.86 -26.56
C ASP A 227 -0.21 -26.13 -25.75
N VAL A 228 1.07 -26.53 -25.75
CA VAL A 228 1.59 -27.60 -24.87
C VAL A 228 1.62 -27.17 -23.40
N VAL A 229 1.99 -25.92 -23.11
CA VAL A 229 1.96 -25.34 -21.76
C VAL A 229 0.51 -25.18 -21.24
N LEU A 230 -0.44 -24.92 -22.15
CA LEU A 230 -1.86 -24.66 -21.86
C LEU A 230 -2.72 -25.89 -21.57
N LYS A 231 -2.21 -27.11 -21.80
CA LYS A 231 -2.89 -28.38 -21.49
C LYS A 231 -2.73 -28.83 -20.03
N ASP A 232 -1.78 -28.26 -19.31
CA ASP A 232 -1.54 -28.60 -17.91
C ASP A 232 -2.41 -27.74 -16.98
N ARG A 233 -3.00 -28.33 -15.93
CA ARG A 233 -4.11 -27.80 -15.10
C ARG A 233 -3.73 -26.59 -14.19
N ARG A 234 -2.97 -25.60 -14.69
CA ARG A 234 -2.23 -24.60 -13.89
C ARG A 234 -2.82 -23.18 -13.83
N TYR A 235 -4.02 -22.92 -14.36
CA TYR A 235 -4.68 -21.60 -14.31
C TYR A 235 -5.86 -21.51 -13.33
N LEU A 236 -6.15 -22.57 -12.56
CA LEU A 236 -7.27 -22.56 -11.61
C LEU A 236 -6.99 -21.73 -10.33
N ASP A 237 -5.71 -21.40 -10.04
CA ASP A 237 -5.25 -20.94 -8.71
C ASP A 237 -5.02 -19.41 -8.57
N LEU A 238 -4.91 -18.66 -9.68
CA LEU A 238 -4.58 -17.21 -9.65
C LEU A 238 -5.59 -16.31 -8.91
N LYS A 239 -6.87 -16.71 -8.85
CA LYS A 239 -7.91 -15.96 -8.10
C LYS A 239 -7.73 -16.19 -6.59
N GLU A 240 -7.41 -17.41 -6.18
CA GLU A 240 -7.20 -17.78 -4.78
C GLU A 240 -5.88 -17.19 -4.24
N GLU A 241 -4.81 -17.25 -5.04
CA GLU A 241 -3.55 -16.58 -4.76
C GLU A 241 -3.72 -15.06 -4.65
N TYR A 242 -4.49 -14.44 -5.56
CA TYR A 242 -4.82 -13.01 -5.48
C TYR A 242 -5.51 -12.68 -4.16
N PHE A 243 -6.54 -13.42 -3.76
CA PHE A 243 -7.23 -13.11 -2.51
C PHE A 243 -6.39 -13.43 -1.27
N THR A 244 -5.52 -14.44 -1.33
CA THR A 244 -4.52 -14.70 -0.28
C THR A 244 -3.56 -13.51 -0.13
N MET A 245 -3.13 -12.90 -1.24
CA MET A 245 -2.33 -11.66 -1.23
C MET A 245 -3.11 -10.50 -0.63
N VAL A 246 -4.39 -10.33 -1.02
CA VAL A 246 -5.24 -9.27 -0.44
C VAL A 246 -5.39 -9.46 1.06
N ASP A 247 -5.54 -10.70 1.52
CA ASP A 247 -5.64 -11.03 2.95
C ASP A 247 -4.37 -10.66 3.72
N GLY A 248 -3.18 -10.79 3.13
CA GLY A 248 -1.89 -10.44 3.76
C GLY A 248 -1.51 -8.96 3.69
N LYS A 249 -2.27 -8.12 2.97
CA LYS A 249 -2.06 -6.65 2.89
C LYS A 249 -3.22 -5.89 3.52
N THR A 250 -4.31 -5.78 2.76
CA THR A 250 -5.45 -4.95 3.12
C THR A 250 -6.34 -5.70 4.12
N GLY A 251 -6.51 -7.01 3.92
CA GLY A 251 -7.26 -7.87 4.84
C GLY A 251 -6.62 -7.96 6.23
N SER A 252 -5.30 -8.00 6.34
CA SER A 252 -4.60 -8.06 7.63
C SER A 252 -4.76 -6.78 8.45
N LEU A 253 -4.85 -5.62 7.79
CA LEU A 253 -5.18 -4.35 8.45
C LEU A 253 -6.61 -4.37 8.99
N PHE A 254 -7.58 -4.84 8.21
CA PHE A 254 -8.96 -4.97 8.70
C PHE A 254 -9.09 -6.01 9.82
N ILE A 255 -8.36 -7.12 9.75
CA ILE A 255 -8.31 -8.13 10.81
C ILE A 255 -7.71 -7.51 12.09
N LEU A 256 -6.59 -6.79 11.97
CA LEU A 256 -5.99 -6.08 13.10
C LEU A 256 -6.98 -5.08 13.72
N LEU A 257 -7.68 -4.28 12.91
CA LEU A 257 -8.71 -3.37 13.41
C LEU A 257 -9.83 -4.12 14.14
N GLY A 258 -10.30 -5.24 13.59
CA GLY A 258 -11.32 -6.08 14.25
C GLY A 258 -10.84 -6.66 15.58
N GLU A 259 -9.57 -7.07 15.65
CA GLU A 259 -8.92 -7.58 16.86
C GLU A 259 -8.75 -6.49 17.93
N LEU A 260 -8.32 -5.29 17.54
CA LEU A 260 -8.24 -4.13 18.43
C LEU A 260 -9.62 -3.75 18.97
N MET A 261 -10.64 -3.68 18.11
CA MET A 261 -12.04 -3.47 18.52
C MET A 261 -12.50 -4.54 19.52
N ARG A 262 -12.11 -5.81 19.32
CA ARG A 262 -12.47 -6.92 20.21
C ARG A 262 -11.83 -6.81 21.59
N ILE A 263 -10.56 -6.41 21.66
CA ILE A 263 -9.82 -6.22 22.92
C ILE A 263 -10.50 -5.14 23.78
N GLU A 264 -10.88 -4.03 23.14
CA GLU A 264 -11.53 -2.88 23.79
C GLU A 264 -13.05 -3.04 23.99
N ALA A 265 -13.67 -4.06 23.40
CA ALA A 265 -15.12 -4.21 23.43
C ALA A 265 -15.65 -4.43 24.85
N THR A 266 -16.59 -3.61 25.31
CA THR A 266 -17.23 -3.79 26.63
C THR A 266 -18.30 -4.90 26.63
N LYS A 267 -18.71 -5.36 25.44
CA LYS A 267 -19.70 -6.42 25.21
C LYS A 267 -19.24 -7.33 24.06
N HIS A 268 -19.67 -8.59 24.07
CA HIS A 268 -19.40 -9.56 22.99
C HIS A 268 -17.91 -9.77 22.65
N LYS A 269 -17.02 -9.73 23.65
CA LYS A 269 -15.57 -9.98 23.49
C LYS A 269 -15.22 -11.31 22.81
N ASP A 270 -16.09 -12.31 22.93
CA ASP A 270 -15.90 -13.64 22.31
C ASP A 270 -16.34 -13.70 20.83
N LEU A 271 -16.78 -12.56 20.26
CA LEU A 271 -17.17 -12.49 18.87
C LEU A 271 -15.93 -12.43 17.97
N ASP A 272 -15.59 -13.53 17.32
CA ASP A 272 -14.59 -13.54 16.27
C ASP A 272 -15.15 -12.87 15.00
N ALA A 273 -14.65 -11.68 14.68
CA ALA A 273 -15.02 -10.93 13.48
C ALA A 273 -14.06 -11.15 12.30
N SER A 274 -13.07 -12.04 12.43
CA SER A 274 -11.99 -12.21 11.44
C SER A 274 -12.51 -12.50 10.04
N LEU A 275 -13.54 -13.35 9.91
CA LEU A 275 -14.17 -13.65 8.62
C LEU A 275 -14.79 -12.41 7.98
N LEU A 276 -15.50 -11.60 8.76
CA LEU A 276 -16.12 -10.37 8.25
C LEU A 276 -15.05 -9.38 7.79
N MET A 277 -14.02 -9.17 8.62
CA MET A 277 -12.92 -8.24 8.30
C MET A 277 -12.14 -8.67 7.06
N LYS A 278 -11.91 -9.97 6.91
CA LYS A 278 -11.30 -10.55 5.72
C LYS A 278 -12.14 -10.28 4.47
N LEU A 279 -13.45 -10.53 4.52
CA LEU A 279 -14.35 -10.28 3.40
C LEU A 279 -14.44 -8.78 3.05
N VAL A 280 -14.45 -7.90 4.06
CA VAL A 280 -14.40 -6.44 3.85
C VAL A 280 -13.13 -6.04 3.11
N GLY A 281 -11.96 -6.54 3.53
CA GLY A 281 -10.69 -6.27 2.86
C GLY A 281 -10.67 -6.75 1.40
N ARG A 282 -11.20 -7.95 1.14
CA ARG A 282 -11.34 -8.50 -0.20
C ARG A 282 -12.28 -7.67 -1.08
N PHE A 283 -13.46 -7.30 -0.56
CA PHE A 283 -14.41 -6.44 -1.25
C PHE A 283 -13.80 -5.09 -1.59
N PHE A 284 -13.13 -4.45 -0.62
CA PHE A 284 -12.50 -3.15 -0.79
C PHE A 284 -11.47 -3.17 -1.92
N GLN A 285 -10.59 -4.19 -1.96
CA GLN A 285 -9.59 -4.31 -3.00
C GLN A 285 -10.22 -4.62 -4.38
N ALA A 286 -11.19 -5.54 -4.45
CA ALA A 286 -11.86 -5.86 -5.71
C ALA A 286 -12.59 -4.64 -6.31
N ARG A 287 -13.19 -3.82 -5.46
CA ARG A 287 -13.82 -2.55 -5.84
C ARG A 287 -12.80 -1.50 -6.30
N ASP A 288 -11.64 -1.38 -5.63
CA ASP A 288 -10.55 -0.49 -6.03
C ASP A 288 -10.04 -0.83 -7.44
N ASP A 289 -9.77 -2.12 -7.69
CA ASP A 289 -9.32 -2.62 -8.99
C ASP A 289 -10.32 -2.33 -10.12
N TYR A 290 -11.62 -2.47 -9.87
CA TYR A 290 -12.66 -2.10 -10.82
C TYR A 290 -12.70 -0.57 -11.07
N LYS A 291 -12.73 0.24 -10.00
CA LYS A 291 -12.85 1.70 -10.10
C LYS A 291 -11.63 2.34 -10.77
N ASN A 292 -10.43 1.82 -10.53
CA ASN A 292 -9.18 2.32 -11.12
C ASN A 292 -9.21 2.33 -12.65
N LEU A 293 -9.80 1.29 -13.26
CA LEU A 293 -9.81 1.12 -14.72
C LEU A 293 -11.12 1.56 -15.40
N HIS A 294 -12.20 1.74 -14.63
CA HIS A 294 -13.51 2.12 -15.15
C HIS A 294 -13.79 3.63 -15.11
N CYS A 295 -13.29 4.35 -14.12
CA CYS A 295 -13.78 5.70 -13.82
C CYS A 295 -12.81 6.83 -14.26
N ALA A 296 -13.26 7.67 -15.19
CA ALA A 296 -12.49 8.83 -15.68
C ALA A 296 -12.21 9.89 -14.57
N GLU A 297 -13.12 10.04 -13.60
CA GLU A 297 -12.91 10.91 -12.43
C GLU A 297 -11.86 10.33 -11.46
N TYR A 298 -11.72 9.00 -11.39
CA TYR A 298 -10.70 8.34 -10.58
C TYR A 298 -9.30 8.48 -11.21
N ALA A 299 -9.24 8.43 -12.55
CA ALA A 299 -8.03 8.72 -13.32
C ALA A 299 -7.52 10.17 -13.14
N GLN A 300 -8.39 11.14 -12.83
CA GLN A 300 -7.99 12.51 -12.51
C GLN A 300 -7.35 12.67 -11.12
N LYS A 301 -7.67 11.80 -10.16
CA LYS A 301 -7.17 11.88 -8.77
C LYS A 301 -5.94 11.01 -8.50
N LYS A 302 -5.84 9.84 -9.16
CA LYS A 302 -4.78 8.85 -8.95
C LYS A 302 -3.85 8.69 -10.17
N GLY A 303 -4.23 9.24 -11.34
CA GLY A 303 -3.52 9.03 -12.59
C GLY A 303 -4.16 7.92 -13.45
N PHE A 304 -4.14 8.09 -14.77
CA PHE A 304 -4.78 7.16 -15.70
C PHE A 304 -4.11 5.78 -15.71
N ALA A 305 -4.85 4.75 -15.29
CA ALA A 305 -4.44 3.34 -15.27
C ALA A 305 -3.05 3.15 -14.62
N GLU A 306 -2.82 3.83 -13.50
CA GLU A 306 -1.55 3.80 -12.77
C GLU A 306 -1.16 2.37 -12.37
N ASP A 307 -2.12 1.55 -11.96
CA ASP A 307 -1.93 0.13 -11.63
C ASP A 307 -1.25 -0.65 -12.78
N LEU A 308 -1.51 -0.30 -14.05
CA LEU A 308 -0.82 -0.89 -15.21
C LEU A 308 0.62 -0.38 -15.36
N GLY A 309 0.86 0.91 -15.07
CA GLY A 309 2.21 1.49 -15.06
C GLY A 309 3.10 0.90 -13.95
N GLU A 310 2.50 0.66 -12.78
CA GLU A 310 3.11 -0.03 -11.64
C GLU A 310 3.21 -1.55 -11.83
N GLY A 311 2.60 -2.10 -12.87
CA GLY A 311 2.54 -3.54 -13.16
C GLY A 311 1.88 -4.34 -12.03
N LYS A 312 0.91 -3.74 -11.35
CA LYS A 312 0.11 -4.37 -10.30
C LYS A 312 -0.81 -5.41 -10.94
N ILE A 313 -0.87 -6.61 -10.34
CA ILE A 313 -1.71 -7.70 -10.80
C ILE A 313 -3.13 -7.53 -10.24
N SER A 314 -3.96 -6.79 -10.97
CA SER A 314 -5.36 -6.51 -10.59
C SER A 314 -6.35 -7.56 -11.14
N LEU A 315 -7.53 -7.68 -10.55
CA LEU A 315 -8.58 -8.63 -11.00
C LEU A 315 -8.90 -8.53 -12.51
N PRO A 316 -9.06 -7.33 -13.11
CA PRO A 316 -9.27 -7.20 -14.55
C PRO A 316 -8.12 -7.78 -15.38
N LEU A 317 -6.89 -7.56 -14.93
CA LEU A 317 -5.69 -8.06 -15.62
C LEU A 317 -5.58 -9.58 -15.47
N ILE A 318 -5.84 -10.14 -14.28
CA ILE A 318 -5.87 -11.59 -14.06
C ILE A 318 -6.87 -12.25 -15.01
N HIS A 319 -8.07 -11.68 -15.16
CA HIS A 319 -9.06 -12.20 -16.08
C HIS A 319 -8.58 -12.14 -17.54
N ALA A 320 -8.06 -10.98 -17.95
CA ALA A 320 -7.57 -10.77 -19.30
C ALA A 320 -6.45 -11.75 -19.67
N LEU A 321 -5.53 -12.00 -18.72
CA LEU A 321 -4.45 -12.96 -18.86
C LEU A 321 -4.92 -14.42 -18.88
N ARG A 322 -6.14 -14.72 -18.43
CA ARG A 322 -6.74 -16.08 -18.47
C ARG A 322 -7.56 -16.36 -19.72
N SER A 323 -7.87 -15.33 -20.51
CA SER A 323 -8.79 -15.43 -21.67
C SER A 323 -8.28 -16.29 -22.84
N LYS A 324 -7.01 -16.76 -22.81
CA LYS A 324 -6.36 -17.56 -23.89
C LYS A 324 -6.63 -16.99 -25.29
N SER A 325 -6.46 -15.68 -25.46
CA SER A 325 -6.75 -14.96 -26.70
C SER A 325 -5.48 -14.31 -27.26
N PRO A 326 -5.41 -13.95 -28.56
CA PRO A 326 -4.28 -13.18 -29.11
C PRO A 326 -4.00 -11.86 -28.36
N ARG A 327 -5.02 -11.33 -27.66
CA ARG A 327 -4.97 -10.15 -26.79
C ARG A 327 -4.12 -10.39 -25.53
N GLN A 328 -4.13 -11.62 -25.01
CA GLN A 328 -3.27 -12.05 -23.90
C GLN A 328 -1.80 -11.86 -24.26
N GLY A 329 -1.37 -12.31 -25.44
CA GLY A 329 0.00 -12.17 -25.91
C GLY A 329 0.44 -10.70 -25.95
N ARG A 330 -0.42 -9.81 -26.45
CA ARG A 330 -0.17 -8.37 -26.46
C ARG A 330 -0.07 -7.78 -25.06
N LEU A 331 -0.96 -8.16 -24.14
CA LEU A 331 -0.90 -7.73 -22.74
C LEU A 331 0.41 -8.18 -22.08
N LEU A 332 0.83 -9.43 -22.31
CA LEU A 332 2.11 -9.94 -21.83
C LEU A 332 3.30 -9.15 -22.41
N SER A 333 3.28 -8.85 -23.72
CA SER A 333 4.31 -8.02 -24.35
C SER A 333 4.35 -6.61 -23.76
N ILE A 334 3.20 -6.01 -23.45
CA ILE A 334 3.13 -4.70 -22.79
C ILE A 334 3.73 -4.78 -21.37
N LEU A 335 3.39 -5.82 -20.61
CA LEU A 335 3.94 -6.03 -19.26
C LEU A 335 5.45 -6.33 -19.28
N GLN A 336 5.96 -6.98 -20.33
CA GLN A 336 7.39 -7.20 -20.54
C GLN A 336 8.10 -5.90 -20.95
N GLN A 337 7.52 -5.13 -21.88
CA GLN A 337 8.04 -3.83 -22.30
C GLN A 337 8.17 -2.89 -21.09
N ARG A 338 7.21 -2.92 -20.17
CA ARG A 338 7.31 -2.18 -18.89
C ARG A 338 8.58 -2.51 -18.12
N LYS A 339 8.97 -3.79 -18.04
CA LYS A 339 10.19 -4.24 -17.33
C LYS A 339 11.47 -3.76 -18.01
N THR A 340 11.47 -3.65 -19.34
CA THR A 340 12.65 -3.22 -20.11
C THR A 340 12.77 -1.70 -20.24
N CYS A 341 11.63 -0.98 -20.22
CA CYS A 341 11.57 0.47 -20.47
C CYS A 341 11.26 1.31 -19.22
N ASN A 342 11.35 0.74 -18.02
CA ASN A 342 11.10 1.43 -16.73
C ASN A 342 9.77 2.19 -16.67
N GLY A 343 8.69 1.59 -17.19
CA GLY A 343 7.34 2.15 -17.14
C GLY A 343 6.57 2.03 -18.45
N LEU A 344 5.33 2.54 -18.45
CA LEU A 344 4.47 2.57 -19.64
C LEU A 344 4.07 4.01 -19.98
N SER A 345 4.11 4.36 -21.27
CA SER A 345 3.55 5.63 -21.77
C SER A 345 2.02 5.63 -21.66
N LEU A 346 1.41 6.82 -21.71
CA LEU A 346 -0.05 6.97 -21.64
C LEU A 346 -0.78 6.19 -22.76
N GLU A 347 -0.20 6.16 -23.96
CA GLU A 347 -0.75 5.47 -25.14
C GLU A 347 -0.72 3.95 -24.95
N VAL A 348 0.37 3.41 -24.39
CA VAL A 348 0.49 1.98 -24.10
C VAL A 348 -0.45 1.56 -22.96
N ARG A 349 -0.66 2.43 -21.96
CA ARG A 349 -1.67 2.18 -20.90
C ARG A 349 -3.09 2.14 -21.47
N LYS A 350 -3.43 3.01 -22.43
CA LYS A 350 -4.74 2.99 -23.12
C LYS A 350 -4.92 1.69 -23.89
N LEU A 351 -3.89 1.27 -24.64
CA LEU A 351 -3.92 0.01 -25.38
C LEU A 351 -4.12 -1.19 -24.44
N ALA A 352 -3.39 -1.25 -23.33
CA ALA A 352 -3.55 -2.32 -22.34
C ALA A 352 -4.97 -2.33 -21.72
N LEU A 353 -5.53 -1.16 -21.43
CA LEU A 353 -6.91 -1.05 -20.93
C LEU A 353 -7.93 -1.54 -21.96
N ASP A 354 -7.75 -1.21 -23.23
CA ASP A 354 -8.65 -1.66 -24.30
C ASP A 354 -8.60 -3.17 -24.49
N GLU A 355 -7.40 -3.77 -24.38
CA GLU A 355 -7.26 -5.23 -24.40
C GLU A 355 -7.93 -5.88 -23.17
N ILE A 356 -7.78 -5.30 -21.97
CA ILE A 356 -8.48 -5.77 -20.75
C ILE A 356 -10.00 -5.71 -20.92
N LYS A 357 -10.54 -4.59 -21.43
CA LYS A 357 -11.97 -4.43 -21.72
C LYS A 357 -12.46 -5.46 -22.73
N ALA A 358 -11.73 -5.65 -23.82
CA ALA A 358 -12.11 -6.59 -24.87
C ALA A 358 -12.14 -8.06 -24.42
N THR A 359 -11.45 -8.38 -23.31
CA THR A 359 -11.51 -9.71 -22.68
C THR A 359 -12.63 -9.87 -21.65
N GLY A 360 -13.38 -8.82 -21.34
CA GLY A 360 -14.38 -8.84 -20.27
C GLY A 360 -13.80 -8.69 -18.85
N GLY A 361 -12.55 -8.23 -18.74
CA GLY A 361 -11.84 -8.15 -17.45
C GLY A 361 -12.49 -7.16 -16.47
N LEU A 362 -13.06 -6.05 -16.97
CA LEU A 362 -13.77 -5.10 -16.10
C LEU A 362 -15.06 -5.68 -15.55
N GLU A 363 -15.83 -6.37 -16.39
CA GLU A 363 -17.07 -7.03 -16.03
C GLU A 363 -16.81 -8.14 -15.01
N TYR A 364 -15.71 -8.88 -15.18
CA TYR A 364 -15.27 -9.87 -14.20
C TYR A 364 -14.94 -9.26 -12.83
N ALA A 365 -14.19 -8.16 -12.81
CA ALA A 365 -13.86 -7.47 -11.56
C ALA A 365 -15.11 -6.88 -10.89
N LYS A 366 -16.02 -6.27 -11.67
CA LYS A 366 -17.33 -5.78 -11.20
C LYS A 366 -18.12 -6.90 -10.56
N LYS A 367 -18.28 -8.02 -11.27
CA LYS A 367 -19.02 -9.19 -10.78
C LYS A 367 -18.41 -9.76 -9.51
N THR A 368 -17.08 -9.92 -9.47
CA THR A 368 -16.39 -10.44 -8.29
C THR A 368 -16.56 -9.51 -7.08
N ALA A 369 -16.53 -8.19 -7.29
CA ALA A 369 -16.75 -7.23 -6.23
C ALA A 369 -18.20 -7.26 -5.71
N ILE A 370 -19.20 -7.45 -6.59
CA ILE A 370 -20.61 -7.64 -6.19
C ILE A 370 -20.78 -8.95 -5.38
N GLU A 371 -20.22 -10.08 -5.85
CA GLU A 371 -20.25 -11.36 -5.10
C GLU A 371 -19.66 -11.23 -3.68
N LEU A 372 -18.57 -10.48 -3.56
CA LEU A 372 -17.95 -10.20 -2.26
C LEU A 372 -18.80 -9.26 -1.41
N GLN A 373 -19.43 -8.25 -2.01
CA GLN A 373 -20.38 -7.36 -1.32
C GLN A 373 -21.52 -8.16 -0.69
N ASP A 374 -22.10 -9.09 -1.45
CA ASP A 374 -23.16 -9.98 -0.98
C ASP A 374 -22.66 -10.85 0.17
N SER A 375 -21.47 -11.43 0.03
CA SER A 375 -20.83 -12.23 1.09
C SER A 375 -20.60 -11.43 2.37
N VAL A 376 -20.17 -10.16 2.28
CA VAL A 376 -20.05 -9.27 3.45
C VAL A 376 -21.42 -9.01 4.08
N SER A 377 -22.46 -8.79 3.27
CA SER A 377 -23.83 -8.54 3.75
C SER A 377 -24.44 -9.74 4.47
N GLU A 378 -24.28 -10.94 3.92
CA GLU A 378 -24.72 -12.20 4.53
C GLU A 378 -23.99 -12.45 5.85
N THR A 379 -22.67 -12.31 5.82
CA THR A 379 -21.81 -12.50 6.99
C THR A 379 -22.16 -11.51 8.10
N LEU A 380 -22.34 -10.22 7.77
CA LEU A 380 -22.77 -9.21 8.74
C LEU A 380 -24.14 -9.53 9.33
N SER A 381 -25.10 -9.99 8.51
CA SER A 381 -26.43 -10.41 8.98
C SER A 381 -26.34 -11.56 9.99
N MET A 382 -25.45 -12.53 9.74
CA MET A 382 -25.20 -13.63 10.66
C MET A 382 -24.67 -13.13 12.01
N TYR A 383 -23.73 -12.19 12.01
CA TYR A 383 -23.20 -11.59 13.25
C TYR A 383 -24.26 -10.76 14.00
N GLU A 384 -25.04 -9.94 13.28
CA GLU A 384 -26.15 -9.16 13.85
C GLU A 384 -27.20 -10.07 14.52
N ASN A 385 -27.55 -11.19 13.88
CA ASN A 385 -28.47 -12.17 14.45
C ASN A 385 -27.89 -12.85 15.70
N LYS A 386 -26.59 -13.14 15.71
CA LYS A 386 -25.90 -13.75 16.87
C LYS A 386 -25.85 -12.80 18.06
N VAL A 387 -25.71 -11.51 17.81
CA VAL A 387 -25.63 -10.45 18.83
C VAL A 387 -27.03 -9.98 19.25
N GLY A 388 -28.03 -10.12 18.38
CA GLY A 388 -29.40 -9.63 18.59
C GLY A 388 -29.59 -8.15 18.28
N GLU A 389 -28.59 -7.51 17.66
CA GLU A 389 -28.58 -6.08 17.34
C GLU A 389 -28.01 -5.84 15.94
N LYS A 390 -28.57 -4.87 15.22
CA LYS A 390 -28.06 -4.45 13.91
C LYS A 390 -26.92 -3.46 14.05
N ASN A 391 -25.86 -3.63 13.25
CA ASN A 391 -24.76 -2.68 13.20
C ASN A 391 -25.01 -1.68 12.07
N TRP A 392 -25.80 -0.64 12.37
CA TRP A 392 -26.22 0.35 11.39
C TRP A 392 -25.06 1.13 10.76
N LEU A 393 -23.94 1.30 11.47
CA LEU A 393 -22.74 1.94 10.93
C LEU A 393 -22.13 1.10 9.80
N LEU A 394 -21.96 -0.20 10.01
CA LEU A 394 -21.46 -1.10 8.96
C LEU A 394 -22.46 -1.22 7.79
N ARG A 395 -23.77 -1.20 8.07
CA ARG A 395 -24.81 -1.18 7.03
C ARG A 395 -24.78 0.09 6.19
N LEU A 396 -24.55 1.25 6.82
CA LEU A 396 -24.39 2.51 6.12
C LEU A 396 -23.14 2.51 5.25
N ALA A 397 -22.00 2.04 5.79
CA ALA A 397 -20.76 1.89 5.04
C ALA A 397 -20.91 0.96 3.83
N GLN A 398 -21.60 -0.17 3.99
CA GLN A 398 -21.94 -1.06 2.86
C GLN A 398 -22.73 -0.32 1.78
N LYS A 399 -23.74 0.47 2.17
CA LYS A 399 -24.58 1.20 1.22
C LYS A 399 -23.81 2.27 0.45
N GLN A 400 -22.88 2.96 1.10
CA GLN A 400 -22.03 3.98 0.45
C GLN A 400 -20.98 3.37 -0.49
N LEU A 401 -20.53 2.17 -0.18
CA LEU A 401 -19.53 1.46 -0.99
C LEU A 401 -20.16 0.60 -2.09
N GLU A 402 -21.49 0.53 -2.16
CA GLU A 402 -22.25 -0.29 -3.10
C GLU A 402 -21.81 -0.05 -4.54
N ILE A 403 -21.65 -1.15 -5.29
CA ILE A 403 -21.43 -1.11 -6.72
C ILE A 403 -22.80 -1.22 -7.38
N GLU A 404 -23.24 -0.15 -8.06
CA GLU A 404 -24.50 -0.17 -8.81
C GLU A 404 -24.49 -1.30 -9.85
N ALA A 405 -25.55 -2.11 -9.85
CA ALA A 405 -25.71 -3.31 -10.66
C ALA A 405 -25.61 -3.03 -12.17
#